data_AF-A0AAU7E7J9-F1
#
_entry.id   AF-A0AAU7E7J9-F1
#
_cell.length_a   1.000
_cell.length_b   1.000
_cell.length_c   1.000
_cell.angle_alpha   90.00
_cell.angle_beta   90.00
_cell.angle_gamma   90.00
#
_symmetry.space_group_name_H-M   'P 1'
#
loop_
_entity.id
_entity.type
_entity.pdbx_description
1 polymer ?
#
loop_
_entity_poly.entity_id
_entity_poly.type
_entity_poly.pdbx_seq_one_letter_code
_entity_poly.pdbx_strand_id
1 'polypeptide(L)'
;MRQIIIFLSLFPLMLFSIEKNGFGENYYQLNIKEKQQVFFEKMNQMFDISFGKLQKELEFVESFLKEGAKSGFRDLNPVQFSRLIEIKNKYRIEKIFDLEDYQKRIGVIPKSMGIAQALVESGTGTSRFAREANNLFGEWTWSEKGLTPNARLEGKTHKIRIFDTLQESVDSYVLNLNRHAAYTDFRKAREEFAKQGKMIDGISAIQTLDKYSETGKHYIEVITKIIKKHNLEKYDYN
;
A
#
# COMPACT_ATOMS: atom_id res chain seq x y z
N MET A 1 41.77 -26.43 -20.07
CA MET A 1 40.35 -26.83 -20.00
C MET A 1 39.67 -26.03 -18.89
N ARG A 2 38.36 -25.82 -19.05
CA ARG A 2 37.50 -24.76 -18.49
C ARG A 2 37.51 -24.58 -16.96
N GLN A 3 37.36 -23.31 -16.59
CA GLN A 3 37.00 -22.76 -15.28
C GLN A 3 35.67 -23.32 -14.77
N ILE A 4 35.57 -23.50 -13.45
CA ILE A 4 34.31 -23.34 -12.69
C ILE A 4 34.67 -22.58 -11.41
N ILE A 5 34.48 -21.26 -11.42
CA ILE A 5 34.43 -20.44 -10.22
C ILE A 5 32.96 -20.36 -9.82
N ILE A 6 32.60 -21.03 -8.74
CA ILE A 6 31.28 -20.91 -8.12
C ILE A 6 31.35 -19.68 -7.20
N PHE A 7 30.90 -18.52 -7.68
CA PHE A 7 30.50 -17.44 -6.78
C PHE A 7 29.09 -17.76 -6.26
N LEU A 8 29.04 -18.48 -5.14
CA LEU A 8 27.83 -18.53 -4.32
C LEU A 8 27.75 -17.17 -3.61
N SER A 9 27.04 -16.21 -4.20
CA SER A 9 26.61 -15.02 -3.47
C SER A 9 25.56 -15.45 -2.46
N LEU A 10 26.01 -15.94 -1.30
CA LEU A 10 25.22 -15.98 -0.09
C LEU A 10 24.85 -14.52 0.23
N PHE A 11 23.69 -14.09 -0.25
CA PHE A 11 22.98 -12.98 0.36
C PHE A 11 22.59 -13.50 1.75
N PRO A 12 23.17 -12.99 2.85
CA PRO A 12 22.66 -13.36 4.15
C PRO A 12 21.23 -12.80 4.21
N LEU A 13 20.24 -13.68 4.39
CA LEU A 13 18.97 -13.27 4.96
C LEU A 13 19.29 -12.70 6.34
N MET A 14 19.56 -11.39 6.41
CA MET A 14 19.43 -10.67 7.65
C MET A 14 17.95 -10.77 8.03
N LEU A 15 17.67 -11.62 9.01
CA LEU A 15 16.49 -11.49 9.85
C LEU A 15 16.54 -10.08 10.44
N PHE A 16 15.86 -9.14 9.79
CA PHE A 16 15.69 -7.79 10.30
C PHE A 16 14.91 -7.90 11.60
N SER A 17 15.56 -7.53 12.70
CA SER A 17 14.90 -7.29 13.99
C SER A 17 13.78 -6.27 13.79
N ILE A 18 12.71 -6.42 14.57
CA ILE A 18 11.64 -5.42 14.69
C ILE A 18 12.22 -4.26 15.50
N GLU A 19 13.03 -3.44 14.86
CA GLU A 19 13.48 -2.17 15.42
C GLU A 19 12.73 -1.03 14.72
N LYS A 20 12.17 -0.12 15.52
CA LYS A 20 11.70 1.18 15.05
C LYS A 20 12.91 1.98 14.56
N ASN A 21 13.30 1.83 13.29
CA ASN A 21 14.38 2.57 12.62
C ASN A 21 14.30 2.52 11.08
N GLY A 22 13.09 2.46 10.50
CA GLY A 22 12.89 2.44 9.05
C GLY A 22 13.52 1.22 8.35
N PHE A 23 14.52 1.46 7.49
CA PHE A 23 15.18 0.40 6.72
C PHE A 23 16.40 -0.24 7.41
N GLY A 24 16.75 0.21 8.62
CA GLY A 24 17.91 -0.27 9.38
C GLY A 24 19.22 0.44 9.01
N GLU A 25 20.19 0.45 9.92
CA GLU A 25 21.40 1.29 9.79
C GLU A 25 22.26 0.98 8.55
N ASN A 26 22.39 -0.30 8.19
CA ASN A 26 23.16 -0.70 7.01
C ASN A 26 22.58 -0.10 5.72
N TYR A 27 21.25 0.05 5.63
CA TYR A 27 20.60 0.67 4.48
C TYR A 27 21.05 2.12 4.30
N TYR A 28 21.21 2.88 5.39
CA TYR A 28 21.55 4.29 5.30
C TYR A 28 22.99 4.55 4.88
N GLN A 29 23.87 3.55 4.98
CA GLN A 29 25.25 3.60 4.52
C GLN A 29 25.41 3.31 3.01
N LEU A 30 24.39 2.73 2.36
CA LEU A 30 24.41 2.38 0.95
C LEU A 30 24.48 3.63 0.03
N ASN A 31 25.03 3.45 -1.17
CA ASN A 31 24.95 4.46 -2.21
C ASN A 31 23.53 4.55 -2.80
N ILE A 32 23.24 5.61 -3.57
CA ILE A 32 21.88 5.86 -4.05
C ILE A 32 21.31 4.75 -4.93
N LYS A 33 22.14 4.08 -5.76
CA LYS A 33 21.68 3.00 -6.63
C LYS A 33 21.33 1.76 -5.83
N GLU A 34 22.17 1.40 -4.87
CA GLU A 34 21.92 0.29 -3.94
C GLU A 34 20.68 0.54 -3.07
N LYS A 35 20.53 1.76 -2.53
CA LYS A 35 19.33 2.18 -1.78
C LYS A 35 18.06 2.01 -2.60
N GLN A 36 18.07 2.42 -3.86
CA GLN A 36 16.92 2.29 -4.75
C GLN A 36 16.56 0.82 -4.98
N GLN A 37 17.55 -0.04 -5.24
CA GLN A 37 17.29 -1.47 -5.43
C GLN A 37 16.66 -2.10 -4.19
N VAL A 38 17.29 -1.94 -3.02
CA VAL A 38 16.77 -2.48 -1.75
C VAL A 38 15.39 -1.90 -1.42
N PHE A 39 15.17 -0.61 -1.71
CA PHE A 39 13.89 0.03 -1.52
C PHE A 39 12.80 -0.60 -2.40
N PHE A 40 13.05 -0.79 -3.70
CA PHE A 40 12.07 -1.39 -4.61
C PHE A 40 11.74 -2.83 -4.23
N GLU A 41 12.74 -3.63 -3.86
CA GLU A 41 12.54 -5.01 -3.43
C GLU A 41 11.71 -5.08 -2.14
N LYS A 42 12.05 -4.28 -1.13
CA LYS A 42 11.33 -4.26 0.14
C LYS A 42 9.90 -3.73 -0.03
N MET A 43 9.70 -2.67 -0.82
CA MET A 43 8.36 -2.16 -1.12
C MET A 43 7.52 -3.19 -1.86
N ASN A 44 8.08 -3.89 -2.86
CA ASN A 44 7.37 -4.95 -3.57
C ASN A 44 6.90 -6.04 -2.60
N GLN A 45 7.79 -6.54 -1.73
CA GLN A 45 7.46 -7.55 -0.72
C GLN A 45 6.38 -7.06 0.25
N MET A 46 6.43 -5.81 0.70
CA MET A 46 5.41 -5.26 1.60
C MET A 46 4.06 -5.12 0.91
N PHE A 47 4.02 -4.80 -0.39
CA PHE A 47 2.79 -4.84 -1.18
C PHE A 47 2.27 -6.27 -1.33
N ASP A 48 3.13 -7.26 -1.60
CA ASP A 48 2.73 -8.68 -1.67
C ASP A 48 2.05 -9.14 -0.37
N ILE A 49 2.65 -8.79 0.78
CA ILE A 49 2.07 -9.08 2.10
C ILE A 49 0.71 -8.39 2.26
N SER A 50 0.58 -7.14 1.85
CA SER A 50 -0.68 -6.40 1.93
C SER A 50 -1.76 -7.02 1.04
N PHE A 51 -1.41 -7.39 -0.19
CA PHE A 51 -2.33 -8.00 -1.15
C PHE A 51 -2.78 -9.38 -0.73
N GLY A 52 -1.90 -10.20 -0.13
CA GLY A 52 -2.28 -11.46 0.49
C GLY A 52 -3.30 -11.29 1.63
N LYS A 53 -3.25 -10.18 2.39
CA LYS A 53 -4.28 -9.85 3.39
C LYS A 53 -5.61 -9.49 2.73
N LEU A 54 -5.59 -8.69 1.65
CA LEU A 54 -6.80 -8.32 0.90
C LEU A 54 -7.48 -9.56 0.32
N GLN A 55 -6.71 -10.46 -0.30
CA GLN A 55 -7.22 -11.70 -0.88
C GLN A 55 -7.90 -12.57 0.18
N LYS A 56 -7.25 -12.80 1.32
CA LYS A 56 -7.85 -13.57 2.44
C LYS A 56 -9.14 -12.94 2.97
N GLU A 57 -9.20 -11.60 3.03
CA GLU A 57 -10.43 -10.90 3.43
C GLU A 57 -11.55 -11.08 2.41
N LEU A 58 -11.23 -11.02 1.11
CA LEU A 58 -12.22 -11.18 0.04
C LEU A 58 -12.71 -12.64 -0.05
N GLU A 59 -11.82 -13.62 0.00
CA GLU A 59 -12.15 -15.06 0.04
C GLU A 59 -13.09 -15.40 1.22
N PHE A 60 -12.80 -14.81 2.39
CA PHE A 60 -13.67 -14.94 3.55
C PHE A 60 -15.08 -14.37 3.27
N VAL A 61 -15.16 -13.16 2.71
CA VAL A 61 -16.45 -12.52 2.39
C VAL A 61 -17.22 -13.35 1.37
N GLU A 62 -16.58 -13.79 0.30
CA GLU A 62 -17.20 -14.60 -0.75
C GLU A 62 -17.77 -15.90 -0.19
N SER A 63 -16.98 -16.62 0.63
CA SER A 63 -17.41 -17.85 1.29
C SER A 63 -18.59 -17.60 2.22
N PHE A 64 -18.50 -16.57 3.06
CA PHE A 64 -19.56 -16.21 4.01
C PHE A 64 -20.87 -15.86 3.31
N LEU A 65 -20.83 -15.00 2.28
CA LEU A 65 -22.02 -14.58 1.55
C LEU A 65 -22.63 -15.73 0.75
N LYS A 66 -21.80 -16.59 0.15
CA LYS A 66 -22.25 -17.79 -0.56
C LYS A 66 -22.95 -18.77 0.36
N GLU A 67 -22.41 -19.01 1.56
CA GLU A 67 -23.04 -19.92 2.53
C GLU A 67 -24.32 -19.32 3.11
N GLY A 68 -24.27 -18.05 3.53
CA GLY A 68 -25.43 -17.34 4.05
C GLY A 68 -26.59 -17.27 3.06
N ALA A 69 -26.31 -17.11 1.76
CA ALA A 69 -27.34 -17.11 0.72
C ALA A 69 -28.16 -18.40 0.66
N LYS A 70 -27.57 -19.56 1.00
CA LYS A 70 -28.29 -20.86 1.00
C LYS A 70 -29.42 -20.93 2.04
N SER A 71 -29.26 -20.21 3.16
CA SER A 71 -30.26 -20.13 4.23
C SER A 71 -31.05 -18.82 4.22
N GLY A 72 -30.83 -17.96 3.22
CA GLY A 72 -31.41 -16.61 3.20
C GLY A 72 -30.92 -15.75 4.39
N PHE A 73 -29.70 -16.01 4.86
CA PHE A 73 -29.05 -15.34 5.99
C PHE A 73 -29.78 -15.46 7.34
N ARG A 74 -30.62 -16.49 7.51
CA ARG A 74 -31.37 -16.73 8.76
C ARG A 74 -30.53 -17.38 9.85
N ASP A 75 -29.61 -18.27 9.46
CA ASP A 75 -28.80 -19.08 10.37
C ASP A 75 -27.30 -18.76 10.19
N LEU A 76 -26.88 -17.59 10.67
CA LEU A 76 -25.49 -17.13 10.55
C LEU A 76 -24.64 -17.55 11.75
N ASN A 77 -23.43 -18.04 11.48
CA ASN A 77 -22.44 -18.26 12.53
C ASN A 77 -22.03 -16.92 13.16
N PRO A 78 -22.24 -16.70 14.47
CA PRO A 78 -22.00 -15.40 15.11
C PRO A 78 -20.55 -14.90 15.03
N VAL A 79 -19.58 -15.82 15.08
CA VAL A 79 -18.15 -15.49 15.00
C VAL A 79 -17.80 -15.00 13.61
N GLN A 80 -18.26 -15.73 12.58
CA GLN A 80 -18.03 -15.31 11.19
C GLN A 80 -18.79 -14.02 10.86
N PHE A 81 -20.01 -13.85 11.37
CA PHE A 81 -20.77 -12.62 11.16
C PHE A 81 -20.08 -11.40 11.81
N SER A 82 -19.51 -11.57 13.01
CA SER A 82 -18.71 -10.52 13.66
C SER A 82 -17.49 -10.15 12.80
N ARG A 83 -16.81 -11.15 12.22
CA ARG A 83 -15.70 -10.93 11.30
C ARG A 83 -16.12 -10.18 10.03
N LEU A 84 -17.30 -10.47 9.48
CA LEU A 84 -17.85 -9.72 8.34
C LEU A 84 -18.09 -8.25 8.70
N ILE A 85 -18.62 -7.98 9.89
CA ILE A 85 -18.84 -6.60 10.40
C ILE A 85 -17.51 -5.84 10.52
N GLU A 86 -16.44 -6.49 11.00
CA GLU A 86 -15.11 -5.88 11.05
C GLU A 86 -14.64 -5.45 9.66
N ILE A 87 -14.76 -6.33 8.66
CA ILE A 87 -14.37 -6.04 7.27
C ILE A 87 -15.25 -4.92 6.70
N LYS A 88 -16.57 -4.99 6.91
CA LYS A 88 -17.52 -3.94 6.51
C LYS A 88 -17.08 -2.58 7.03
N ASN A 89 -16.75 -2.49 8.33
CA ASN A 89 -16.35 -1.24 8.97
C ASN A 89 -14.97 -0.76 8.50
N LYS A 90 -14.02 -1.70 8.31
CA LYS A 90 -12.68 -1.41 7.79
C LYS A 90 -12.73 -0.73 6.42
N TYR A 91 -13.55 -1.25 5.50
CA TYR A 91 -13.66 -0.74 4.12
C TYR A 91 -14.81 0.26 3.91
N ARG A 92 -15.62 0.50 4.94
CA ARG A 92 -16.82 1.36 4.89
C ARG A 92 -17.82 0.88 3.83
N ILE A 93 -18.07 -0.43 3.82
CA ILE A 93 -19.08 -1.07 2.98
C ILE A 93 -20.45 -0.62 3.45
N GLU A 94 -21.31 -0.23 2.50
CA GLU A 94 -22.65 0.27 2.81
C GLU A 94 -23.61 -0.91 2.96
N LYS A 95 -23.58 -1.84 2.02
CA LYS A 95 -24.47 -3.01 1.97
C LYS A 95 -23.72 -4.27 2.41
N ILE A 96 -23.97 -4.70 3.66
CA ILE A 96 -23.24 -5.80 4.31
C ILE A 96 -23.33 -7.15 3.58
N PHE A 97 -24.38 -7.40 2.80
CA PHE A 97 -24.57 -8.65 2.05
C PHE A 97 -24.40 -8.50 0.54
N ASP A 98 -23.81 -7.39 0.07
CA ASP A 98 -23.58 -7.11 -1.35
C ASP A 98 -22.12 -7.38 -1.72
N LEU A 99 -21.86 -8.54 -2.33
CA LEU A 99 -20.50 -8.95 -2.72
C LEU A 99 -19.82 -7.94 -3.66
N GLU A 100 -20.59 -7.28 -4.53
CA GLU A 100 -20.04 -6.33 -5.50
C GLU A 100 -19.46 -5.10 -4.80
N ASP A 101 -20.07 -4.62 -3.71
CA ASP A 101 -19.53 -3.51 -2.91
C ASP A 101 -18.18 -3.89 -2.26
N TYR A 102 -18.06 -5.14 -1.77
CA TYR A 102 -16.78 -5.65 -1.26
C TYR A 102 -15.73 -5.75 -2.37
N GLN A 103 -16.06 -6.32 -3.54
CA GLN A 103 -15.11 -6.47 -4.65
C GLN A 103 -14.64 -5.11 -5.20
N LYS A 104 -15.51 -4.09 -5.22
CA LYS A 104 -15.14 -2.71 -5.58
C LYS A 104 -14.17 -2.08 -4.58
N ARG A 105 -14.36 -2.36 -3.28
CA ARG A 105 -13.62 -1.73 -2.18
C ARG A 105 -12.36 -2.48 -1.78
N ILE A 106 -12.32 -3.80 -1.90
CA ILE A 106 -11.20 -4.67 -1.51
C ILE A 106 -10.50 -5.12 -2.78
N GLY A 107 -9.47 -4.37 -3.17
CA GLY A 107 -8.69 -4.75 -4.35
C GLY A 107 -7.24 -4.31 -4.23
N VAL A 108 -6.39 -5.01 -4.98
CA VAL A 108 -4.99 -4.65 -5.15
C VAL A 108 -4.86 -3.30 -5.85
N ILE A 109 -3.67 -2.72 -5.73
CA ILE A 109 -3.30 -1.47 -6.42
C ILE A 109 -2.06 -1.75 -7.27
N PRO A 110 -1.75 -0.96 -8.30
CA PRO A 110 -0.51 -1.14 -9.06
C PRO A 110 0.70 -0.87 -8.15
N LYS A 111 1.60 -1.84 -8.05
CA LYS A 111 2.79 -1.70 -7.21
C LYS A 111 3.71 -0.63 -7.76
N SER A 112 3.82 -0.49 -9.08
CA SER A 112 4.64 0.54 -9.73
C SER A 112 4.26 1.94 -9.25
N MET A 113 2.96 2.23 -9.16
CA MET A 113 2.41 3.48 -8.62
C MET A 113 2.77 3.64 -7.13
N GLY A 114 2.46 2.63 -6.31
CA GLY A 114 2.74 2.69 -4.87
C GLY A 114 4.23 2.85 -4.54
N ILE A 115 5.11 2.15 -5.26
CA ILE A 115 6.57 2.25 -5.12
C ILE A 115 7.06 3.64 -5.53
N ALA A 116 6.57 4.17 -6.64
CA ALA A 116 6.95 5.50 -7.11
C ALA A 116 6.52 6.61 -6.13
N GLN A 117 5.29 6.53 -5.60
CA GLN A 117 4.81 7.46 -4.59
C GLN A 117 5.63 7.34 -3.30
N ALA A 118 5.85 6.14 -2.78
CA ALA A 118 6.68 5.94 -1.60
C ALA A 118 8.11 6.47 -1.82
N LEU A 119 8.69 6.30 -3.00
CA LEU A 119 10.03 6.83 -3.31
C LEU A 119 10.08 8.36 -3.19
N VAL A 120 9.04 9.06 -3.66
CA VAL A 120 8.92 10.52 -3.54
C VAL A 120 8.66 10.94 -2.10
N GLU A 121 7.60 10.41 -1.49
CA GLU A 121 7.15 10.84 -0.16
C GLU A 121 8.18 10.56 0.94
N SER A 122 8.90 9.43 0.83
CA SER A 122 9.87 9.03 1.84
C SER A 122 11.31 9.46 1.54
N GLY A 123 11.58 10.05 0.37
CA GLY A 123 12.94 10.30 -0.10
C GLY A 123 13.76 9.01 -0.22
N THR A 124 13.19 7.99 -0.86
CA THR A 124 13.75 6.62 -0.91
C THR A 124 14.08 6.10 0.50
N GLY A 125 13.13 6.22 1.44
CA GLY A 125 13.27 5.75 2.82
C GLY A 125 14.20 6.56 3.73
N THR A 126 14.81 7.65 3.23
CA THR A 126 15.79 8.44 4.02
C THR A 126 15.18 9.61 4.78
N SER A 127 13.95 10.01 4.47
CA SER A 127 13.27 11.10 5.16
C SER A 127 13.16 10.83 6.66
N ARG A 128 13.17 11.90 7.46
CA ARG A 128 12.98 11.80 8.91
C ARG A 128 11.72 11.02 9.29
N PHE A 129 10.62 11.22 8.56
CA PHE A 129 9.35 10.53 8.83
C PHE A 129 9.43 9.03 8.51
N ALA A 130 10.12 8.64 7.44
CA ALA A 130 10.35 7.23 7.16
C ALA A 130 11.25 6.56 8.21
N ARG A 131 12.26 7.28 8.72
CA ARG A 131 13.23 6.75 9.70
C ARG A 131 12.67 6.66 11.12
N GLU A 132 12.08 7.76 11.61
CA GLU A 132 11.64 7.88 13.01
C GLU A 132 10.19 7.44 13.22
N ALA A 133 9.34 7.55 12.19
CA ALA A 133 7.92 7.27 12.29
C ALA A 133 7.45 6.09 11.43
N ASN A 134 8.38 5.40 10.73
CA ASN A 134 8.08 4.36 9.75
C ASN A 134 7.03 4.79 8.71
N ASN A 135 6.91 6.09 8.44
CA ASN A 135 5.84 6.64 7.61
C ASN A 135 6.36 6.89 6.19
N LEU A 136 6.03 5.97 5.28
CA LEU A 136 6.54 5.96 3.90
C LEU A 136 5.75 6.88 2.96
N PHE A 137 4.53 7.25 3.33
CA PHE A 137 3.57 7.94 2.47
C PHE A 137 3.17 9.33 3.02
N GLY A 138 3.87 9.81 4.04
CA GLY A 138 3.63 11.14 4.63
C GLY A 138 2.28 11.27 5.33
N GLU A 139 1.69 10.18 5.81
CA GLU A 139 0.33 10.19 6.36
C GLU A 139 0.22 11.08 7.60
N TRP A 140 -0.79 11.94 7.62
CA TRP A 140 -1.10 12.80 8.75
C TRP A 140 -2.05 12.12 9.74
N THR A 141 -2.01 12.59 10.99
CA THR A 141 -2.97 12.24 12.03
C THR A 141 -3.32 13.47 12.86
N TRP A 142 -4.56 13.52 13.35
CA TRP A 142 -5.02 14.51 14.33
C TRP A 142 -5.04 13.97 15.75
N SER A 143 -4.59 12.72 15.95
CA SER A 143 -4.43 12.15 17.28
C SER A 143 -3.29 12.82 18.05
N GLU A 144 -3.37 12.75 19.38
CA GLU A 144 -2.28 13.25 20.25
C GLU A 144 -0.97 12.50 20.03
N LYS A 145 -1.04 11.21 19.69
CA LYS A 145 0.11 10.40 19.30
C LYS A 145 0.48 10.69 17.84
N GLY A 146 1.61 11.35 17.63
CA GLY A 146 2.15 11.69 16.30
C GLY A 146 3.42 12.52 16.41
N LEU A 147 4.25 12.48 15.37
CA LEU A 147 5.50 13.23 15.31
C LEU A 147 5.22 14.65 14.81
N THR A 148 5.66 15.67 15.56
CA THR A 148 5.44 17.07 15.19
C THR A 148 6.38 17.46 14.03
N PRO A 149 5.86 17.99 12.91
CA PRO A 149 6.71 18.51 11.83
C PRO A 149 7.60 19.66 12.32
N ASN A 150 8.87 19.67 11.92
CA ASN A 150 9.81 20.73 12.33
C ASN A 150 9.46 22.11 11.75
N ALA A 151 8.85 22.15 10.56
CA ALA A 151 8.46 23.37 9.85
C ALA A 151 6.93 23.44 9.69
N ARG A 152 6.22 23.53 10.82
CA ARG A 152 4.76 23.60 10.84
C ARG A 152 4.31 25.03 10.49
N LEU A 153 3.55 25.18 9.41
CA LEU A 153 2.86 26.43 9.09
C LEU A 153 1.92 26.81 10.24
N GLU A 154 1.90 28.11 10.57
CA GLU A 154 1.06 28.66 11.63
C GLU A 154 -0.41 28.28 11.43
N GLY A 155 -1.07 27.79 12.48
CA GLY A 155 -2.49 27.40 12.46
C GLY A 155 -2.81 25.96 12.03
N LYS A 156 -1.93 25.21 11.36
CA LYS A 156 -2.19 23.77 11.08
C LYS A 156 -2.06 22.97 12.39
N THR A 157 -2.85 21.93 12.66
CA THR A 157 -2.78 21.11 13.92
C THR A 157 -2.44 19.64 13.74
N HIS A 158 -2.32 19.19 12.49
CA HIS A 158 -1.99 17.81 12.17
C HIS A 158 -0.54 17.45 12.60
N LYS A 159 -0.36 16.18 12.94
CA LYS A 159 0.94 15.54 13.22
C LYS A 159 1.22 14.50 12.15
N ILE A 160 2.46 14.04 12.06
CA ILE A 160 2.81 12.88 11.24
C ILE A 160 2.43 11.61 12.00
N ARG A 161 1.70 10.72 11.32
CA ARG A 161 1.34 9.42 11.88
C ARG A 161 2.60 8.59 12.11
N ILE A 162 2.67 7.94 13.28
CA ILE A 162 3.74 7.00 13.63
C ILE A 162 3.20 5.60 13.47
N PHE A 163 3.97 4.75 12.78
CA PHE A 163 3.69 3.33 12.61
C PHE A 163 4.71 2.50 13.39
N ASP A 164 4.30 1.35 13.90
CA ASP A 164 5.22 0.46 14.61
C ASP A 164 6.16 -0.25 13.63
N THR A 165 5.72 -0.48 12.39
CA THR A 165 6.53 -1.06 11.30
C THR A 165 6.30 -0.35 9.97
N LEU A 166 7.26 -0.47 9.04
CA LEU A 166 7.08 -0.01 7.65
C LEU A 166 5.89 -0.69 6.97
N GLN A 167 5.63 -1.97 7.29
CA GLN A 167 4.50 -2.72 6.73
C GLN A 167 3.17 -2.08 7.09
N GLU A 168 3.01 -1.57 8.32
CA GLU A 168 1.78 -0.88 8.72
C GLU A 168 1.54 0.41 7.94
N SER A 169 2.61 1.13 7.54
CA SER A 169 2.49 2.28 6.66
C SER A 169 2.01 1.88 5.27
N VAL A 170 2.51 0.76 4.72
CA VAL A 170 2.03 0.22 3.44
C VAL A 170 0.57 -0.23 3.53
N ASP A 171 0.20 -0.94 4.60
CA ASP A 171 -1.18 -1.40 4.81
C ASP A 171 -2.14 -0.21 4.97
N SER A 172 -1.73 0.86 5.65
CA SER A 172 -2.52 2.08 5.82
C SER A 172 -2.74 2.78 4.48
N TYR A 173 -1.69 2.93 3.67
CA TYR A 173 -1.76 3.50 2.34
C TYR A 173 -2.69 2.70 1.41
N VAL A 174 -2.53 1.36 1.35
CA VAL A 174 -3.40 0.48 0.55
C VAL A 174 -4.85 0.58 1.02
N LEU A 175 -5.09 0.59 2.33
CA LEU A 175 -6.42 0.74 2.89
C LEU A 175 -7.03 2.10 2.52
N ASN A 176 -6.25 3.18 2.59
CA ASN A 176 -6.69 4.53 2.27
C ASN A 176 -7.25 4.61 0.84
N LEU A 177 -6.52 4.10 -0.16
CA LEU A 177 -6.99 4.03 -1.55
C LEU A 177 -8.26 3.18 -1.72
N ASN A 178 -8.40 2.14 -0.91
CA ASN A 178 -9.53 1.22 -0.96
C ASN A 178 -10.81 1.73 -0.24
N ARG A 179 -10.69 2.65 0.72
CA ARG A 179 -11.86 3.10 1.53
C ARG A 179 -12.19 4.59 1.42
N HIS A 180 -11.21 5.45 1.14
CA HIS A 180 -11.41 6.89 1.27
C HIS A 180 -12.21 7.46 0.11
N ALA A 181 -13.12 8.40 0.39
CA ALA A 181 -14.03 8.97 -0.60
C ALA A 181 -13.30 9.72 -1.73
N ALA A 182 -12.16 10.35 -1.40
CA ALA A 182 -11.31 11.05 -2.38
C ALA A 182 -10.82 10.14 -3.53
N TYR A 183 -10.70 8.83 -3.29
CA TYR A 183 -10.18 7.86 -4.27
C TYR A 183 -11.29 7.00 -4.89
N THR A 184 -12.51 7.54 -4.97
CA THR A 184 -13.63 6.85 -5.63
C THR A 184 -13.36 6.63 -7.11
N ASP A 185 -12.77 7.61 -7.78
CA ASP A 185 -12.48 7.51 -9.22
C ASP A 185 -11.38 6.50 -9.53
N PHE A 186 -10.39 6.35 -8.63
CA PHE A 186 -9.43 5.24 -8.66
C PHE A 186 -10.13 3.88 -8.63
N ARG A 187 -11.05 3.67 -7.68
CA ARG A 187 -11.77 2.39 -7.55
C ARG A 187 -12.65 2.09 -8.77
N LYS A 188 -13.31 3.12 -9.33
CA LYS A 188 -14.08 2.99 -10.58
C LYS A 188 -13.18 2.61 -11.75
N ALA A 189 -12.06 3.30 -11.94
CA ALA A 189 -11.13 2.97 -13.02
C ALA A 189 -10.60 1.53 -12.89
N ARG A 190 -10.24 1.11 -11.66
CA ARG A 190 -9.84 -0.27 -11.39
C ARG A 190 -10.92 -1.28 -11.77
N GLU A 191 -12.17 -1.00 -11.44
CA GLU A 191 -13.31 -1.85 -11.80
C GLU A 191 -13.51 -1.95 -13.32
N GLU A 192 -13.38 -0.83 -14.06
CA GLU A 192 -13.51 -0.82 -15.52
C GLU A 192 -12.41 -1.62 -16.23
N PHE A 193 -11.18 -1.62 -15.68
CA PHE A 193 -10.11 -2.51 -16.15
C PHE A 193 -10.44 -3.98 -15.84
N ALA A 194 -10.95 -4.27 -14.64
CA ALA A 194 -11.32 -5.63 -14.25
C ALA A 194 -12.42 -6.22 -15.15
N LYS A 195 -13.41 -5.41 -15.55
CA LYS A 195 -14.45 -5.81 -16.53
C LYS A 195 -13.88 -6.20 -17.89
N GLN A 196 -12.69 -5.71 -18.23
CA GLN A 196 -11.96 -6.06 -19.46
C GLN A 196 -10.97 -7.23 -19.24
N GLY A 197 -10.97 -7.86 -18.07
CA GLY A 197 -10.01 -8.91 -17.70
C GLY A 197 -8.59 -8.41 -17.51
N LYS A 198 -8.41 -7.11 -17.21
CA LYS A 198 -7.10 -6.47 -17.03
C LYS A 198 -6.93 -5.94 -15.62
N MET A 199 -5.70 -5.90 -15.15
CA MET A 199 -5.33 -5.08 -14.01
C MET A 199 -5.09 -3.64 -14.49
N ILE A 200 -5.54 -2.66 -13.71
CA ILE A 200 -5.15 -1.27 -13.94
C ILE A 200 -3.63 -1.15 -13.79
N ASP A 201 -2.96 -0.49 -14.72
CA ASP A 201 -1.52 -0.23 -14.64
C ASP A 201 -1.23 1.03 -13.81
N GLY A 202 0.00 1.19 -13.34
CA GLY A 202 0.36 2.31 -12.48
C GLY A 202 0.23 3.69 -13.13
N ILE A 203 0.44 3.81 -14.44
CA ILE A 203 0.29 5.09 -15.15
C ILE A 203 -1.19 5.46 -15.25
N SER A 204 -2.05 4.51 -15.61
CA SER A 204 -3.50 4.71 -15.65
C SER A 204 -4.06 5.02 -14.26
N ALA A 205 -3.57 4.35 -13.21
CA ALA A 205 -4.02 4.57 -11.85
C ALA A 205 -3.68 5.97 -11.34
N ILE A 206 -2.44 6.45 -11.51
CA ILE A 206 -2.02 7.74 -10.94
C ILE A 206 -2.80 8.93 -11.55
N GLN A 207 -3.32 8.80 -12.79
CA GLN A 207 -4.18 9.83 -13.39
C GLN A 207 -5.48 10.06 -12.60
N THR A 208 -5.90 9.09 -11.79
CA THR A 208 -7.13 9.15 -10.99
C THR A 208 -6.92 9.67 -9.56
N LEU A 209 -5.68 10.02 -9.20
CA LEU A 209 -5.26 10.43 -7.86
C LEU A 209 -4.97 11.95 -7.79
N ASP A 210 -5.75 12.77 -8.51
CA ASP A 210 -5.62 14.23 -8.55
C ASP A 210 -5.68 14.88 -7.15
N LYS A 211 -6.45 14.29 -6.23
CA LYS A 211 -6.62 14.74 -4.83
C LYS A 211 -5.55 14.23 -3.87
N TYR A 212 -4.58 13.44 -4.34
CA TYR A 212 -3.52 12.91 -3.47
C TYR A 212 -2.51 13.98 -3.04
N SER A 213 -2.27 14.98 -3.90
CA SER A 213 -1.27 16.03 -3.67
C SER A 213 -1.82 17.41 -3.97
N GLU A 214 -1.40 18.41 -3.18
CA GLU A 214 -1.74 19.83 -3.41
C GLU A 214 -1.23 20.34 -4.77
N THR A 215 -0.20 19.71 -5.34
CA THR A 215 0.36 20.09 -6.66
C THR A 215 -0.35 19.40 -7.83
N GLY A 216 -1.35 18.54 -7.56
CA GLY A 216 -2.27 17.96 -8.54
C GLY A 216 -1.56 17.35 -9.76
N LYS A 217 -1.74 17.97 -10.93
CA LYS A 217 -1.18 17.49 -12.21
C LYS A 217 0.34 17.36 -12.20
N HIS A 218 1.05 18.27 -11.55
CA HIS A 218 2.51 18.21 -11.50
C HIS A 218 2.98 16.96 -10.76
N TYR A 219 2.29 16.59 -9.67
CA TYR A 219 2.56 15.34 -8.95
C TYR A 219 2.40 14.12 -9.85
N ILE A 220 1.29 14.06 -10.60
CA ILE A 220 1.01 12.97 -11.54
C ILE A 220 2.14 12.82 -12.58
N GLU A 221 2.65 13.93 -13.12
CA GLU A 221 3.77 13.91 -14.06
C GLU A 221 5.06 13.38 -13.42
N VAL A 222 5.37 13.80 -12.19
CA VAL A 222 6.56 13.33 -11.45
C VAL A 222 6.50 11.83 -11.24
N ILE A 223 5.37 11.32 -10.74
CA ILE A 223 5.18 9.88 -10.51
C ILE A 223 5.26 9.09 -11.81
N THR A 224 4.63 9.56 -12.88
CA THR A 224 4.70 8.93 -14.21
C THR A 224 6.13 8.85 -14.73
N LYS A 225 6.93 9.92 -14.56
CA LYS A 225 8.35 9.93 -14.94
C LYS A 225 9.17 8.93 -14.12
N ILE A 226 8.91 8.81 -12.82
CA ILE A 226 9.61 7.86 -11.94
C ILE A 226 9.30 6.42 -12.33
N ILE A 227 8.02 6.09 -12.57
CA ILE A 227 7.59 4.76 -13.02
C ILE A 227 8.39 4.34 -14.26
N LYS A 228 8.42 5.20 -15.29
CA LYS A 228 9.13 4.94 -16.54
C LYS A 228 10.64 4.87 -16.37
N LYS A 229 11.23 5.87 -15.69
CA LYS A 229 12.68 5.98 -15.49
C LYS A 229 13.27 4.76 -14.79
N HIS A 230 12.55 4.21 -13.83
CA HIS A 230 12.99 3.06 -13.04
C HIS A 230 12.40 1.73 -13.51
N ASN A 231 11.66 1.72 -14.63
CA ASN A 231 10.98 0.55 -15.18
C ASN A 231 10.17 -0.21 -14.10
N LEU A 232 9.38 0.54 -13.31
CA LEU A 232 8.66 -0.01 -12.17
C LEU A 232 7.44 -0.83 -12.58
N GLU A 233 6.97 -0.70 -13.83
CA GLU A 233 5.85 -1.47 -14.39
C GLU A 233 6.09 -2.98 -14.31
N LYS A 234 7.36 -3.42 -14.27
CA LYS A 234 7.73 -4.82 -14.03
C LYS A 234 7.19 -5.39 -12.70
N TYR A 235 6.83 -4.54 -11.74
CA TYR A 235 6.25 -4.96 -10.46
C TYR A 235 4.73 -5.08 -10.50
N ASP A 236 4.05 -4.61 -11.55
CA ASP A 236 2.58 -4.68 -11.63
C ASP A 236 2.06 -6.08 -11.98
N TYR A 237 2.90 -6.91 -12.60
CA TYR A 237 2.52 -8.22 -13.18
C TYR A 237 3.13 -9.43 -12.46
N ASN A 238 3.82 -9.20 -11.33
CA ASN A 238 4.47 -10.25 -10.52
C ASN A 238 3.77 -10.46 -9.19
#